data_AF-A0A924DZW9-F1
#
_entry.id   AF-A0A924DZW9-F1
#
_cell.length_a   1.000
_cell.length_b   1.000
_cell.length_c   1.000
_cell.angle_alpha   90.00
_cell.angle_beta   90.00
_cell.angle_gamma   90.00
#
_symmetry.space_group_name_H-M   'P 1'
#
loop_
_entity.id
_entity.type
_entity.pdbx_description
1 polymer ?
#
loop_
_entity_poly.entity_id
_entity_poly.type
_entity_poly.pdbx_seq_one_letter_code
_entity_poly.pdbx_strand_id
1 'polypeptide(L)'
;MTSHRQLYDTITETYVRLRGQDVDRNWRAFLWCASVRPDVWAKVQPHVDIAQSLVDWDGIERAHWSGGEQLLIALAKSLYRNQGAVDVADFARLDGELWSAALRALKLHRGDRL
;
A
#
# COMPACT_ATOMS: atom_id res chain seq x y z
N MET A 1 -17.13 6.86 -9.00
CA MET A 1 -16.26 6.00 -8.17
C MET A 1 -14.84 6.14 -8.71
N THR A 2 -13.88 6.52 -7.87
CA THR A 2 -12.46 6.58 -8.26
C THR A 2 -11.91 5.17 -8.30
N SER A 3 -11.30 4.75 -9.41
CA SER A 3 -10.68 3.43 -9.50
C SER A 3 -9.40 3.36 -8.66
N HIS A 4 -9.01 2.15 -8.24
CA HIS A 4 -7.74 1.89 -7.54
C HIS A 4 -6.55 2.55 -8.26
N ARG A 5 -6.42 2.35 -9.58
CA ARG A 5 -5.34 2.93 -10.37
C ARG A 5 -5.36 4.48 -10.34
N GLN A 6 -6.52 5.10 -10.52
CA GLN A 6 -6.63 6.56 -10.48
C GLN A 6 -6.25 7.13 -9.11
N LEU A 7 -6.65 6.46 -8.02
CA LEU A 7 -6.29 6.88 -6.67
C LEU A 7 -4.78 6.73 -6.44
N TYR A 8 -4.21 5.59 -6.83
CA TYR A 8 -2.78 5.36 -6.78
C TYR A 8 -2.00 6.43 -7.56
N ASP A 9 -2.37 6.68 -8.82
CA ASP A 9 -1.70 7.65 -9.69
C ASP A 9 -1.72 9.05 -9.03
N THR A 10 -2.88 9.48 -8.53
CA THR A 10 -3.05 10.76 -7.81
C THR A 10 -2.13 10.89 -6.58
N ILE A 11 -2.00 9.82 -5.79
CA ILE A 11 -1.14 9.81 -4.60
C ILE A 11 0.34 9.83 -5.01
N THR A 12 0.72 9.10 -6.05
CA THR A 12 2.11 9.09 -6.54
C THR A 12 2.52 10.42 -7.17
N GLU A 13 1.62 11.10 -7.90
CA GLU A 13 1.85 12.46 -8.38
C GLU A 13 2.07 13.43 -7.21
N THR A 14 1.27 13.29 -6.15
CA THR A 14 1.45 14.06 -4.92
C THR A 14 2.79 13.77 -4.26
N TYR A 15 3.22 12.50 -4.23
CA TYR A 15 4.53 12.09 -3.74
C TYR A 15 5.66 12.77 -4.51
N VAL A 16 5.64 12.67 -5.84
CA VAL A 16 6.68 13.26 -6.69
C VAL A 16 6.74 14.78 -6.51
N ARG A 17 5.58 15.45 -6.45
CA ARG A 17 5.50 16.89 -6.22
C ARG A 17 6.08 17.32 -4.88
N LEU A 18 5.82 16.57 -3.81
CA LEU A 18 6.28 16.91 -2.46
C LEU A 18 7.75 16.55 -2.22
N ARG A 19 8.24 15.48 -2.85
CA ARG A 19 9.58 14.95 -2.62
C ARG A 19 10.61 15.33 -3.68
N GLY A 20 10.17 15.80 -4.85
CA GLY A 20 11.05 16.14 -5.97
C GLY A 20 11.80 14.94 -6.55
N GLN A 21 11.34 13.72 -6.28
CA GLN A 21 11.96 12.48 -6.74
C GLN A 21 10.89 11.42 -7.05
N ASP A 22 11.26 10.45 -7.87
CA ASP A 22 10.41 9.30 -8.16
C ASP A 22 10.08 8.50 -6.90
N VAL A 23 8.88 7.89 -6.91
CA VAL A 23 8.47 6.93 -5.89
C VAL A 23 9.37 5.70 -6.00
N ASP A 24 10.08 5.32 -4.94
CA ASP A 24 10.89 4.10 -4.93
C ASP A 24 10.02 2.83 -4.85
N ARG A 25 10.64 1.66 -5.00
CA ARG A 25 9.91 0.36 -5.03
C ARG A 25 9.16 0.05 -3.72
N ASN A 26 9.65 0.52 -2.58
CA ASN A 26 9.05 0.28 -1.27
C ASN A 26 7.79 1.14 -1.12
N TRP A 27 7.92 2.42 -1.45
CA TRP A 27 6.78 3.34 -1.48
C TRP A 27 5.74 2.97 -2.54
N ARG A 28 6.15 2.53 -3.74
CA ARG A 28 5.20 2.08 -4.78
C ARG A 28 4.34 0.92 -4.30
N ALA A 29 4.97 -0.10 -3.72
CA ALA A 29 4.24 -1.26 -3.19
C ALA A 29 3.31 -0.87 -2.04
N PHE A 30 3.79 -0.05 -1.11
CA PHE A 30 2.98 0.47 -0.01
C PHE A 30 1.78 1.27 -0.49
N LEU A 31 2.01 2.31 -1.31
CA LEU A 31 0.96 3.17 -1.81
C LEU A 31 -0.05 2.40 -2.66
N TRP A 32 0.40 1.39 -3.42
CA TRP A 32 -0.49 0.51 -4.17
C TRP A 32 -1.45 -0.26 -3.26
N CYS A 33 -0.94 -0.90 -2.22
CA CYS A 33 -1.79 -1.59 -1.23
C CYS A 33 -2.71 -0.61 -0.49
N ALA A 34 -2.17 0.51 -0.01
CA ALA A 34 -2.91 1.49 0.77
C ALA A 34 -4.01 2.22 -0.02
N SER A 35 -3.89 2.26 -1.35
CA SER A 35 -4.87 2.90 -2.24
C SER A 35 -5.82 1.92 -2.93
N VAL A 36 -5.84 0.64 -2.51
CA VAL A 36 -6.70 -0.39 -3.13
C VAL A 36 -8.16 0.05 -3.23
N ARG A 37 -8.64 0.75 -2.20
CA ARG A 37 -9.97 1.36 -2.16
C ARG A 37 -9.91 2.73 -1.46
N PRO A 38 -10.84 3.65 -1.76
CA PRO A 38 -10.87 4.96 -1.13
C PRO A 38 -11.02 4.93 0.40
N ASP A 39 -11.77 3.98 0.94
CA ASP A 39 -11.97 3.81 2.38
C ASP A 39 -10.73 3.25 3.09
N VAL A 40 -9.98 2.36 2.43
CA VAL A 40 -8.67 1.91 2.92
C VAL A 40 -7.69 3.09 2.97
N TRP A 41 -7.62 3.89 1.90
CA TRP A 41 -6.75 5.06 1.89
C TRP A 41 -7.13 6.08 2.96
N ALA A 42 -8.42 6.32 3.19
CA ALA A 42 -8.89 7.24 4.23
C ALA A 42 -8.44 6.81 5.65
N LYS A 43 -8.31 5.51 5.91
CA LYS A 43 -7.75 4.98 7.17
C LYS A 43 -6.23 5.14 7.25
N VAL A 44 -5.51 5.00 6.12
CA VAL A 44 -4.04 5.08 6.08
C VAL A 44 -3.53 6.53 6.04
N GLN A 45 -4.18 7.41 5.28
CA GLN A 45 -3.72 8.77 4.98
C GLN A 45 -3.31 9.59 6.21
N PRO A 46 -4.04 9.58 7.34
CA PRO A 46 -3.66 10.36 8.52
C PRO A 46 -2.33 9.94 9.15
N HIS A 47 -1.83 8.75 8.82
CA HIS A 47 -0.61 8.16 9.37
C HIS A 47 0.57 8.22 8.39
N VAL A 48 0.43 8.92 7.26
CA VAL A 48 1.47 9.04 6.24
C VAL A 48 1.85 10.50 6.04
N ASP A 49 3.09 10.83 6.38
CA ASP A 49 3.72 12.09 5.97
C ASP A 49 4.59 11.83 4.74
N ILE A 50 4.01 12.07 3.57
CA ILE A 50 4.69 11.92 2.28
C ILE A 50 5.91 12.83 2.18
N ALA A 51 5.80 14.08 2.65
CA ALA A 51 6.86 15.08 2.54
C ALA A 51 8.09 14.70 3.39
N GLN A 52 7.86 14.14 4.58
CA GLN A 52 8.92 13.69 5.47
C GLN A 52 9.34 12.23 5.28
N SER A 53 8.70 11.48 4.38
CA SER A 53 8.92 10.05 4.22
C SER A 53 8.56 9.19 5.44
N LEU A 54 7.59 9.63 6.25
CA LEU A 54 7.24 8.95 7.49
C LEU A 54 5.93 8.19 7.35
N VAL A 55 5.90 7.00 7.94
CA VAL A 55 4.70 6.17 8.05
C VAL A 55 4.57 5.72 9.50
N ASP A 56 3.51 6.17 10.17
CA ASP A 56 3.12 5.73 11.51
C ASP A 56 2.40 4.39 11.42
N TRP A 57 3.19 3.31 11.45
CA TRP A 57 2.68 1.96 11.38
C TRP A 57 1.85 1.56 12.60
N ASP A 58 2.16 2.10 13.78
CA ASP A 58 1.42 1.79 15.01
C ASP A 58 0.01 2.38 14.94
N GLY A 59 -0.13 3.58 14.37
CA GLY A 59 -1.43 4.19 14.08
C GLY A 59 -2.23 3.40 13.04
N ILE A 60 -1.59 3.00 11.92
CA ILE A 60 -2.21 2.17 10.88
C ILE A 60 -2.72 0.84 11.46
N GLU A 61 -1.93 0.17 12.30
CA GLU A 61 -2.29 -1.13 12.89
C GLU A 61 -3.46 -1.05 13.87
N ARG A 62 -3.70 0.12 14.48
CA ARG A 62 -4.84 0.34 15.39
C ARG A 62 -6.15 0.65 14.67
N ALA A 63 -6.13 0.90 13.36
CA ALA A 63 -7.35 1.13 12.59
C ALA A 63 -8.19 -0.15 12.50
N HIS A 64 -9.50 0.01 12.27
CA HIS A 64 -10.40 -1.13 12.11
C HIS A 64 -10.30 -1.68 10.68
N TRP A 65 -9.72 -2.86 10.54
CA TRP A 65 -9.55 -3.57 9.26
C TRP A 65 -10.53 -4.73 9.15
N SER A 66 -10.95 -5.04 7.92
CA SER A 66 -11.43 -6.39 7.60
C SER A 66 -10.25 -7.38 7.61
N GLY A 67 -10.52 -8.69 7.71
CA GLY A 67 -9.44 -9.69 7.71
C GLY A 67 -8.57 -9.64 6.45
N GLY A 68 -9.18 -9.39 5.28
CA GLY A 68 -8.44 -9.23 4.03
C GLY A 68 -7.64 -7.93 3.96
N GLU A 69 -8.20 -6.81 4.42
CA GLU A 69 -7.47 -5.54 4.54
C GLU A 69 -6.26 -5.67 5.46
N GLN A 70 -6.42 -6.35 6.59
CA GLN A 70 -5.34 -6.56 7.56
C GLN A 70 -4.17 -7.32 6.94
N LEU A 71 -4.44 -8.37 6.17
CA LEU A 71 -3.42 -9.11 5.42
C LEU A 71 -2.73 -8.24 4.36
N LEU A 72 -3.49 -7.43 3.63
CA LEU A 72 -2.93 -6.53 2.61
C LEU A 72 -2.04 -5.43 3.23
N ILE A 73 -2.44 -4.86 4.37
CA ILE A 73 -1.65 -3.88 5.12
C ILE A 73 -0.40 -4.52 5.73
N ALA A 74 -0.49 -5.75 6.23
CA ALA A 74 0.67 -6.50 6.71
C ALA A 74 1.70 -6.74 5.58
N LEU A 75 1.23 -7.10 4.38
CA LEU A 75 2.06 -7.17 3.18
C LEU A 75 2.71 -5.82 2.87
N ALA A 76 1.92 -4.75 2.86
CA ALA A 76 2.42 -3.40 2.58
C ALA A 76 3.54 -2.99 3.55
N LYS A 77 3.37 -3.27 4.85
CA LYS A 77 4.39 -3.05 5.90
C LYS A 77 5.64 -3.86 5.64
N SER A 78 5.48 -5.13 5.30
CA SER A 78 6.60 -6.04 5.06
C SER A 78 7.44 -5.59 3.86
N LEU A 79 6.80 -5.27 2.73
CA LEU A 79 7.46 -4.74 1.53
C LEU A 79 8.08 -3.37 1.77
N TYR A 80 7.41 -2.50 2.53
CA TYR A 80 7.93 -1.17 2.81
C TYR A 80 9.21 -1.20 3.66
N ARG A 81 9.20 -1.99 4.73
CA ARG A 81 10.34 -2.12 5.66
C ARG A 81 11.42 -3.08 5.15
N ASN A 82 11.14 -3.81 4.08
CA ASN A 82 11.96 -4.93 3.60
C ASN A 82 12.26 -5.95 4.72
N GLN A 83 11.26 -6.19 5.56
CA GLN A 83 11.36 -6.97 6.80
C GLN A 83 10.04 -7.72 7.06
N GLY A 84 10.11 -8.80 7.83
CA GLY A 84 8.96 -9.65 8.11
C GLY A 84 8.68 -10.65 6.98
N ALA A 85 7.90 -11.68 7.31
CA ALA A 85 7.43 -12.67 6.37
C ALA A 85 5.90 -12.61 6.34
N VAL A 86 5.32 -12.52 5.15
CA VAL A 86 3.90 -12.77 4.94
C VAL A 86 3.79 -14.13 4.29
N ASP A 87 3.00 -15.02 4.92
CA ASP A 87 2.75 -16.33 4.36
C ASP A 87 1.85 -16.17 3.13
N VAL A 88 2.35 -16.61 1.98
CA VAL A 88 1.58 -16.58 0.72
C VAL A 88 0.33 -17.46 0.83
N ALA A 89 0.34 -18.49 1.68
CA ALA A 89 -0.84 -19.32 1.94
C ALA A 89 -1.99 -18.51 2.54
N ASP A 90 -1.71 -17.48 3.36
CA ASP A 90 -2.76 -16.62 3.91
C ASP A 90 -3.47 -15.79 2.83
N PHE A 91 -2.85 -15.58 1.66
CA PHE A 91 -3.49 -14.87 0.56
C PHE A 91 -4.66 -15.64 -0.05
N ALA A 92 -4.75 -16.96 0.17
CA ALA A 92 -5.90 -17.76 -0.27
C ALA A 92 -7.24 -17.27 0.34
N ARG A 93 -7.19 -16.47 1.41
CA ARG A 93 -8.36 -15.87 2.07
C ARG A 93 -8.74 -14.50 1.52
N LEU A 94 -7.92 -13.90 0.65
CA LEU A 94 -8.22 -12.61 0.03
C LEU A 94 -9.34 -12.78 -0.99
N ASP A 95 -10.21 -11.77 -1.09
CA ASP A 95 -11.12 -11.66 -2.22
C ASP A 95 -10.32 -11.39 -3.52
N GLY A 96 -10.97 -11.53 -4.68
CA GLY A 96 -10.29 -11.42 -5.98
C GLY A 96 -9.64 -10.05 -6.23
N GLU A 97 -10.19 -8.98 -5.65
CA GLU A 97 -9.66 -7.62 -5.75
C GLU A 97 -8.37 -7.49 -4.92
N LEU A 98 -8.43 -7.85 -3.63
CA LEU A 98 -7.30 -7.77 -2.70
C LEU A 98 -6.18 -8.74 -3.12
N TRP A 99 -6.53 -9.92 -3.63
CA TRP A 99 -5.57 -10.86 -4.22
C TRP A 99 -4.81 -10.22 -5.38
N SER A 100 -5.53 -9.61 -6.33
CA SER A 100 -4.92 -8.94 -7.47
C SER A 100 -4.04 -7.77 -7.05
N ALA A 101 -4.48 -7.00 -6.04
CA ALA A 101 -3.70 -5.91 -5.46
C ALA A 101 -2.41 -6.42 -4.80
N ALA A 102 -2.47 -7.51 -4.03
CA ALA A 102 -1.31 -8.12 -3.37
C ALA A 102 -0.25 -8.60 -4.38
N LEU A 103 -0.67 -9.34 -5.42
CA LEU A 103 0.24 -9.78 -6.48
C LEU A 103 0.88 -8.60 -7.22
N ARG A 104 0.11 -7.52 -7.45
CA ARG A 104 0.63 -6.34 -8.12
C ARG A 104 1.61 -5.56 -7.25
N ALA A 105 1.38 -5.47 -5.94
CA ALA A 105 2.32 -4.88 -5.00
C ALA A 105 3.67 -5.61 -4.99
N LEU A 106 3.66 -6.95 -5.02
CA LEU A 106 4.88 -7.76 -5.12
C LEU A 106 5.67 -7.46 -6.39
N LYS A 107 4.99 -7.34 -7.54
CA LYS A 107 5.62 -6.96 -8.82
C LYS A 107 6.23 -5.57 -8.76
N LEU A 108 5.51 -4.60 -8.21
CA LEU A 108 6.01 -3.22 -8.04
C LEU A 108 7.24 -3.17 -7.14
N HIS A 109 7.24 -3.94 -6.05
CA HIS A 109 8.40 -4.05 -5.16
C HIS A 109 9.62 -4.66 -5.84
N ARG A 110 9.42 -5.61 -6.77
CA ARG A 110 10.50 -6.17 -7.60
C ARG A 110 11.06 -5.18 -8.64
N GLY A 111 10.36 -4.08 -8.90
CA GLY A 111 10.76 -3.05 -9.87
C GLY A 111 9.96 -3.07 -11.18
N ASP A 112 8.94 -3.91 -11.30
CA ASP A 112 8.08 -3.94 -12.49
C ASP A 112 7.29 -2.63 -12.61
N ARG A 113 6.97 -2.23 -13.85
CA ARG A 113 6.13 -1.04 -14.12
C ARG A 113 4.64 -1.39 -14.18
N LEU A 114 3.80 -0.38 -13.98
CA LEU A 114 2.33 -0.46 -13.99
C LEU A 114 1.74 -0.76 -15.37
#